data_AF-A0A558CXE8-F1
#
_entry.id   AF-A0A558CXE8-F1
#
_cell.length_a   1.000
_cell.length_b   1.000
_cell.length_c   1.000
_cell.angle_alpha   90.00
_cell.angle_beta   90.00
_cell.angle_gamma   90.00
#
_symmetry.space_group_name_H-M   'P 1'
#
loop_
_entity.id
_entity.type
_entity.pdbx_description
1 polymer ?
#
loop_
_entity_poly.entity_id
_entity_poly.type
_entity_poly.pdbx_seq_one_letter_code
_entity_poly.pdbx_strand_id
1 'polypeptide(L)'
;MPITRVQRLAREAAEAAELRNWQTHPDVIALRVERIRGQVDRLCWAGITLGLAFTMANVQSFAAGSSPVWSLPWLTAWLLDPTVSLVLLAILRAEQVTARYQVRTGRWVRSAKWLTLAATYVMNTWSSFASGSVSGVVLHSVPPLVVFAAAEAITEVRDKLTEAASVAFMNAASAQPGSVHEPAQPLPTPRQRPKGRKSFADYLAEAHAAWTPDVTVTPAWVRQVTGCSRGLSSRLAAALIPELNRRSEPGEGDN
;
A
#
# COMPACT_ATOMS: atom_id res chain seq x y z
N MET A 1 -14.33 48.76 -13.10
CA MET A 1 -15.37 48.50 -12.08
C MET A 1 -14.76 47.68 -10.95
N PRO A 2 -15.06 47.97 -9.67
CA PRO A 2 -14.59 47.18 -8.55
C PRO A 2 -15.21 45.77 -8.57
N ILE A 3 -14.40 44.75 -8.28
CA ILE A 3 -14.79 43.34 -8.27
C ILE A 3 -15.86 43.13 -7.20
N THR A 4 -16.98 42.51 -7.57
CA THR A 4 -18.07 42.26 -6.60
C THR A 4 -17.69 41.15 -5.62
N ARG A 5 -18.28 41.17 -4.42
CA ARG A 5 -18.03 40.14 -3.39
C ARG A 5 -18.26 38.71 -3.91
N VAL A 6 -19.25 38.55 -4.80
CA VAL A 6 -19.58 37.28 -5.46
C VAL A 6 -18.46 36.83 -6.41
N GLN A 7 -17.91 37.74 -7.22
CA GLN A 7 -16.78 37.43 -8.12
C GLN A 7 -15.53 37.03 -7.35
N ARG A 8 -15.30 37.63 -6.17
CA ARG A 8 -14.19 37.25 -5.28
C ARG A 8 -14.36 35.81 -4.76
N LEU A 9 -15.54 35.48 -4.24
CA LEU A 9 -15.83 34.12 -3.73
C LEU A 9 -15.77 33.06 -4.84
N ALA A 10 -16.23 33.38 -6.05
CA ALA A 10 -16.13 32.48 -7.20
C ALA A 10 -14.68 32.19 -7.58
N ARG A 11 -13.81 33.22 -7.53
CA ARG A 11 -12.38 33.07 -7.78
C ARG A 11 -11.70 32.24 -6.71
N GLU A 12 -11.97 32.51 -5.43
CA GLU A 12 -11.44 31.73 -4.31
C GLU A 12 -11.89 30.25 -4.39
N ALA A 13 -13.12 29.98 -4.80
CA ALA A 13 -13.62 28.63 -5.01
C ALA A 13 -12.91 27.90 -6.17
N ALA A 14 -12.64 28.60 -7.27
CA ALA A 14 -11.90 28.06 -8.41
C ALA A 14 -10.44 27.75 -8.05
N GLU A 15 -9.76 28.68 -7.36
CA GLU A 15 -8.40 28.49 -6.84
C GLU A 15 -8.33 27.29 -5.87
N ALA A 16 -9.33 27.13 -5.00
CA ALA A 16 -9.42 25.98 -4.10
C ALA A 16 -9.69 24.65 -4.84
N ALA A 17 -10.47 24.67 -5.93
CA ALA A 17 -10.69 23.49 -6.77
C ALA A 17 -9.42 23.09 -7.52
N GLU A 18 -8.67 24.07 -8.03
CA GLU A 18 -7.38 23.86 -8.67
C GLU A 18 -6.35 23.27 -7.70
N LEU A 19 -6.26 23.81 -6.47
CA LEU A 19 -5.42 23.25 -5.41
C LEU A 19 -5.79 21.80 -5.06
N ARG A 20 -7.08 21.48 -4.97
CA ARG A 20 -7.53 20.09 -4.75
C ARG A 20 -7.11 19.19 -5.90
N ASN A 21 -7.25 19.65 -7.14
CA ASN A 21 -6.87 18.89 -8.33
C ASN A 21 -5.35 18.58 -8.34
N TRP A 22 -4.51 19.56 -7.96
CA TRP A 22 -3.07 19.36 -7.79
C TRP A 22 -2.73 18.41 -6.64
N GLN A 23 -3.47 18.45 -5.53
CA GLN A 23 -3.28 17.55 -4.39
C GLN A 23 -3.70 16.11 -4.69
N THR A 24 -4.72 15.91 -5.52
CA THR A 24 -5.21 14.59 -5.95
C THR A 24 -4.50 14.06 -7.19
N HIS A 25 -3.55 14.81 -7.77
CA HIS A 25 -2.84 14.39 -8.96
C HIS A 25 -2.03 13.11 -8.66
N PRO A 26 -2.14 12.06 -9.50
CA PRO A 26 -1.53 10.75 -9.22
C PRO A 26 -0.01 10.84 -9.01
N ASP A 27 0.67 11.71 -9.75
CA ASP A 27 2.12 11.91 -9.64
C ASP A 27 2.53 12.58 -8.32
N VAL A 28 1.71 13.50 -7.79
CA VAL A 28 1.97 14.16 -6.49
C VAL A 28 1.80 13.17 -5.34
N ILE A 29 0.82 12.27 -5.44
CA ILE A 29 0.59 11.20 -4.49
C ILE A 29 1.74 10.18 -4.55
N ALA A 30 2.17 9.77 -5.75
CA ALA A 30 3.30 8.88 -5.95
C ALA A 30 4.60 9.47 -5.37
N LEU A 31 4.87 10.76 -5.62
CA LEU A 31 6.03 11.46 -5.06
C LEU A 31 5.96 11.57 -3.54
N ARG A 32 4.78 11.80 -2.96
CA ARG A 32 4.59 11.86 -1.50
C ARG A 32 4.83 10.50 -0.85
N VAL A 33 4.30 9.44 -1.45
CA VAL A 33 4.56 8.05 -1.07
C VAL A 33 6.05 7.74 -1.08
N GLU A 34 6.73 8.05 -2.18
CA GLU A 34 8.16 7.75 -2.33
C GLU A 34 8.99 8.54 -1.31
N ARG A 35 8.60 9.79 -1.03
CA ARG A 35 9.23 10.61 0.01
C ARG A 35 9.04 10.02 1.40
N ILE A 36 7.83 9.55 1.74
CA ILE A 36 7.55 8.89 3.03
C ILE A 36 8.39 7.61 3.15
N ARG A 37 8.40 6.77 2.11
CA ARG A 37 9.21 5.55 2.05
C ARG A 37 10.69 5.87 2.27
N GLY A 38 11.24 6.84 1.54
CA GLY A 38 12.64 7.26 1.69
C GLY A 38 12.96 7.92 3.03
N GLN A 39 11.99 8.60 3.67
CA GLN A 39 12.17 9.15 5.00
C GLN A 39 12.19 8.06 6.07
N VAL A 40 11.26 7.10 6.01
CA VAL A 40 11.22 5.96 6.95
C VAL A 40 12.48 5.10 6.79
N ASP A 41 12.91 4.84 5.56
CA ASP A 41 14.13 4.06 5.29
C ASP A 41 15.37 4.75 5.91
N ARG A 42 15.49 6.07 5.74
CA ARG A 42 16.59 6.86 6.34
C ARG A 42 16.57 6.83 7.87
N LEU A 43 15.40 7.00 8.49
CA LEU A 43 15.29 6.95 9.96
C LEU A 43 15.61 5.56 10.51
N CYS A 44 15.16 4.51 9.82
CA CYS A 44 15.45 3.13 10.19
C CYS A 44 16.95 2.84 10.10
N TRP A 45 17.59 3.21 8.99
CA TRP A 45 19.04 3.08 8.83
C TRP A 45 19.81 3.91 9.84
N ALA A 46 19.40 5.14 10.11
CA ALA A 46 20.02 5.97 11.14
C ALA A 46 19.94 5.30 12.53
N GLY A 47 18.78 4.74 12.90
CA GLY A 47 18.60 4.01 14.15
C GLY A 47 19.48 2.75 14.24
N ILE A 48 19.56 1.96 13.16
CA ILE A 48 20.42 0.78 13.09
C ILE A 48 21.89 1.19 13.23
N THR A 49 22.36 2.17 12.46
CA THR A 49 23.75 2.64 12.50
C THR A 49 24.11 3.21 13.86
N LEU A 50 23.23 4.00 14.47
CA LEU A 50 23.48 4.57 15.80
C LEU A 50 23.51 3.48 16.89
N GLY A 51 22.57 2.53 16.83
CA GLY A 51 22.54 1.39 17.76
C GLY A 51 23.79 0.52 17.64
N LEU A 52 24.22 0.22 16.40
CA LEU A 52 25.46 -0.52 16.14
C LEU A 52 26.72 0.23 16.57
N ALA A 53 26.76 1.56 16.37
CA ALA A 53 27.89 2.35 16.84
C ALA A 53 27.98 2.35 18.38
N PHE A 54 26.84 2.39 19.06
CA PHE A 54 26.77 2.27 20.51
C PHE A 54 27.24 0.90 21.00
N THR A 55 26.72 -0.19 20.42
CA THR A 55 27.14 -1.56 20.79
C THR A 55 28.63 -1.74 20.53
N MET A 56 29.13 -1.25 19.39
CA MET A 56 30.53 -1.28 19.01
C MET A 56 31.42 -0.54 20.02
N ALA A 57 31.04 0.66 20.46
CA ALA A 57 31.82 1.42 21.44
C ALA A 57 31.88 0.73 22.81
N ASN A 58 30.78 0.12 23.25
CA ASN A 58 30.74 -0.61 24.52
C ASN A 58 31.56 -1.91 24.46
N VAL A 59 31.40 -2.70 23.40
CA VAL A 59 32.20 -3.91 23.17
C VAL A 59 33.68 -3.55 23.02
N GLN A 60 34.00 -2.44 22.35
CA GLN A 60 35.38 -1.99 22.22
C GLN A 60 35.98 -1.65 23.59
N SER A 61 35.25 -0.92 24.42
CA SER A 61 35.71 -0.57 25.77
C SER A 61 35.93 -1.82 26.63
N PHE A 62 35.04 -2.81 26.50
CA PHE A 62 35.16 -4.09 27.19
C PHE A 62 36.35 -4.93 26.68
N ALA A 63 36.50 -5.07 25.36
CA ALA A 63 37.51 -5.90 24.73
C ALA A 63 38.92 -5.29 24.79
N ALA A 64 39.03 -3.96 24.73
CA ALA A 64 40.31 -3.27 24.89
C ALA A 64 40.83 -3.39 26.32
N GLY A 65 39.96 -3.44 27.33
CA GLY A 65 40.35 -3.58 28.74
C GLY A 65 41.35 -2.51 29.16
N SER A 66 42.53 -2.91 29.61
CA SER A 66 43.63 -2.03 30.00
C SER A 66 44.62 -1.72 28.87
N SER A 67 44.29 -2.05 27.61
CA SER A 67 45.18 -1.82 26.46
C SER A 67 45.42 -0.32 26.23
N PRO A 68 46.67 0.09 25.92
CA PRO A 68 46.97 1.48 25.59
C PRO A 68 46.16 1.97 24.40
N VAL A 69 45.73 3.23 24.43
CA VAL A 69 45.08 3.88 23.27
C VAL A 69 46.05 3.84 22.08
N TRP A 70 45.54 3.52 20.88
CA TRP A 70 46.30 3.33 19.65
C TRP A 70 47.18 2.06 19.57
N SER A 71 47.13 1.18 20.58
CA SER A 71 47.75 -0.14 20.45
C SER A 71 46.99 -1.03 19.47
N LEU A 72 47.66 -2.04 18.92
CA LEU A 72 47.03 -3.03 18.04
C LEU A 72 45.79 -3.69 18.69
N PRO A 73 45.82 -4.15 19.95
CA PRO A 73 44.63 -4.68 20.62
C PRO A 73 43.49 -3.67 20.77
N TRP A 74 43.80 -2.40 21.03
CA TRP A 74 42.78 -1.34 21.12
C TRP A 74 42.08 -1.09 19.77
N LEU A 75 42.85 -1.15 18.68
CA LEU A 75 42.33 -1.01 17.31
C LEU A 75 41.53 -2.24 16.86
N THR A 76 42.00 -3.46 17.14
CA THR A 76 41.30 -4.69 16.75
C THR A 76 40.01 -4.90 17.54
N ALA A 77 39.92 -4.39 18.77
CA ALA A 77 38.68 -4.40 19.55
C ALA A 77 37.50 -3.69 18.85
N TRP A 78 37.77 -2.69 18.00
CA TRP A 78 36.73 -2.03 17.19
C TRP A 78 36.09 -2.93 16.13
N LEU A 79 36.74 -4.04 15.72
CA LEU A 79 36.24 -4.95 14.69
C LEU A 79 35.37 -6.08 15.26
N LEU A 80 35.42 -6.32 16.57
CA LEU A 80 34.78 -7.49 17.19
C LEU A 80 33.25 -7.43 17.07
N ASP A 81 32.63 -6.30 17.41
CA ASP A 81 31.18 -6.17 17.35
C ASP A 81 30.62 -6.00 15.92
N PRO A 82 31.24 -5.19 15.02
CA PRO A 82 30.75 -5.07 13.65
C PRO A 82 30.77 -6.38 12.88
N THR A 83 31.76 -7.25 13.09
CA THR A 83 31.81 -8.55 12.39
C THR A 83 30.64 -9.45 12.78
N VAL A 84 30.35 -9.59 14.08
CA VAL A 84 29.21 -10.38 14.57
C VAL A 84 27.88 -9.76 14.10
N SER A 85 27.77 -8.43 14.20
CA SER A 85 26.55 -7.70 13.81
C SER A 85 26.28 -7.77 12.30
N LEU A 86 27.30 -7.69 11.45
CA LEU A 86 27.15 -7.85 10.00
C LEU A 86 26.76 -9.28 9.62
N VAL A 87 27.31 -10.29 10.29
CA VAL A 87 26.91 -11.69 10.09
C VAL A 87 25.45 -11.89 10.48
N LEU A 88 25.03 -11.38 11.65
CA LEU A 88 23.63 -11.40 12.06
C LEU A 88 22.74 -10.69 11.05
N LEU A 89 23.10 -9.47 10.63
CA LEU A 89 22.32 -8.69 9.67
C LEU A 89 22.23 -9.38 8.30
N ALA A 90 23.30 -10.06 7.86
CA ALA A 90 23.31 -10.86 6.65
C ALA A 90 22.41 -12.10 6.76
N ILE A 91 22.42 -12.80 7.91
CA ILE A 91 21.51 -13.92 8.17
C ILE A 91 20.06 -13.44 8.15
N LEU A 92 19.74 -12.37 8.89
CA LEU A 92 18.41 -11.76 8.89
C LEU A 92 17.99 -11.38 7.47
N ARG A 93 18.89 -10.74 6.72
CA ARG A 93 18.60 -10.34 5.34
C ARG A 93 18.35 -11.54 4.45
N ALA A 94 19.14 -12.60 4.58
CA ALA A 94 18.95 -13.84 3.82
C ALA A 94 17.60 -14.48 4.14
N GLU A 95 17.21 -14.58 5.42
CA GLU A 95 15.89 -15.12 5.80
C GLU A 95 14.75 -14.33 5.16
N GLN A 96 14.82 -13.00 5.22
CA GLN A 96 13.78 -12.14 4.67
C GLN A 96 13.70 -12.22 3.14
N VAL A 97 14.85 -12.35 2.46
CA VAL A 97 14.87 -12.57 1.00
C VAL A 97 14.27 -13.94 0.67
N THR A 98 14.66 -14.99 1.39
CA THR A 98 14.18 -16.36 1.15
C THR A 98 12.70 -16.54 1.50
N ALA A 99 12.19 -15.83 2.52
CA ALA A 99 10.77 -15.80 2.87
C ALA A 99 9.89 -15.26 1.74
N ARG A 100 10.39 -14.30 0.95
CA ARG A 100 9.68 -13.79 -0.25
C ARG A 100 9.49 -14.86 -1.32
N TYR A 101 10.36 -15.86 -1.36
CA TYR A 101 10.28 -17.00 -2.27
C TYR A 101 9.61 -18.23 -1.64
N GLN A 102 8.93 -18.08 -0.48
CA GLN A 102 8.20 -19.16 0.23
C GLN A 102 9.06 -20.37 0.64
N VAL A 103 10.39 -20.22 0.68
CA VAL A 103 11.28 -21.26 1.16
C VAL A 103 11.41 -21.13 2.67
N ARG A 104 10.95 -22.14 3.41
CA ARG A 104 10.99 -22.11 4.88
C ARG A 104 12.44 -22.27 5.37
N THR A 105 12.93 -21.31 6.15
CA THR A 105 14.22 -21.43 6.83
C THR A 105 14.13 -22.44 7.97
N GLY A 106 15.13 -23.32 8.08
CA GLY A 106 15.16 -24.41 9.05
C GLY A 106 15.43 -23.93 10.49
N ARG A 107 15.25 -24.85 11.45
CA ARG A 107 15.49 -24.60 12.89
C ARG A 107 16.91 -24.09 13.19
N TRP A 108 17.89 -24.44 12.36
CA TRP A 108 19.28 -24.01 12.50
C TRP A 108 19.47 -22.49 12.36
N VAL A 109 18.73 -21.86 11.44
CA VAL A 109 18.83 -20.40 11.22
C VAL A 109 18.25 -19.64 12.41
N ARG A 110 17.13 -20.12 12.94
CA ARG A 110 16.55 -19.61 14.20
C ARG A 110 17.53 -19.73 15.36
N SER A 111 18.20 -20.87 15.52
CA SER A 111 19.20 -21.06 16.57
C SER A 111 20.38 -20.11 16.40
N ALA A 112 20.91 -19.95 15.18
CA ALA A 112 22.00 -19.02 14.89
C ALA A 112 21.63 -17.57 15.21
N LYS A 113 20.40 -17.17 14.90
CA LYS A 113 19.85 -15.83 15.23
C LYS A 113 19.82 -15.58 16.74
N TRP A 114 19.26 -16.51 17.50
CA TRP A 114 19.21 -16.36 18.96
C TRP A 114 20.58 -16.44 19.61
N LEU A 115 21.48 -17.28 19.09
CA LEU A 115 22.85 -17.38 19.57
C LEU A 115 23.62 -16.08 19.37
N THR A 116 23.55 -15.50 18.16
CA THR A 116 24.22 -14.23 17.85
C THR A 116 23.62 -13.06 18.64
N LEU A 117 22.29 -12.99 18.75
CA LEU A 117 21.63 -11.99 19.59
C LEU A 117 22.02 -12.12 21.07
N ALA A 118 22.05 -13.34 21.60
CA ALA A 118 22.46 -13.60 22.99
C ALA A 118 23.92 -13.23 23.22
N ALA A 119 24.81 -13.53 22.27
CA ALA A 119 26.21 -13.13 22.34
C ALA A 119 26.35 -11.60 22.41
N THR A 120 25.68 -10.86 21.51
CA THR A 120 25.69 -9.38 21.54
C THR A 120 25.09 -8.84 22.84
N TYR A 121 23.97 -9.40 23.31
CA TYR A 121 23.36 -9.00 24.58
C TYR A 121 24.31 -9.18 25.76
N VAL A 122 24.95 -10.36 25.86
CA VAL A 122 25.88 -10.66 26.94
C VAL A 122 27.06 -9.70 26.90
N MET A 123 27.69 -9.50 25.74
CA MET A 123 28.83 -8.58 25.62
C MET A 123 28.46 -7.15 26.03
N ASN A 124 27.27 -6.68 25.66
CA ASN A 124 26.83 -5.33 26.02
C ASN A 124 26.51 -5.17 27.51
N THR A 125 25.95 -6.19 28.14
CA THR A 125 25.45 -6.09 29.52
C THR A 125 26.45 -6.60 30.57
N TRP A 126 27.48 -7.35 30.16
CA TRP A 126 28.40 -8.05 31.08
C TRP A 126 29.04 -7.13 32.11
N SER A 127 29.58 -5.98 31.70
CA SER A 127 30.16 -4.98 32.61
C SER A 127 29.14 -4.50 33.66
N SER A 128 27.90 -4.28 33.25
CA SER A 128 26.83 -3.86 34.16
C SER A 128 26.38 -4.98 35.10
N PHE A 129 26.37 -6.23 34.62
CA PHE A 129 26.12 -7.40 35.46
C PHE A 129 27.24 -7.61 36.50
N ALA A 130 28.50 -7.53 36.07
CA ALA A 130 29.67 -7.68 36.93
C ALA A 130 29.75 -6.60 38.01
N SER A 131 29.22 -5.41 37.74
CA SER A 131 29.11 -4.31 38.70
C SER A 131 27.81 -4.30 39.53
N GLY A 132 26.89 -5.24 39.29
CA GLY A 132 25.60 -5.31 39.98
C GLY A 132 24.62 -4.18 39.63
N SER A 133 24.86 -3.45 38.54
CA SER A 133 24.05 -2.30 38.14
C SER A 133 22.88 -2.72 37.25
N VAL A 134 21.69 -2.87 37.87
CA VAL A 134 20.45 -3.18 37.14
C VAL A 134 20.15 -2.11 36.09
N SER A 135 20.31 -0.83 36.43
CA SER A 135 20.12 0.28 35.50
C SER A 135 21.10 0.21 34.32
N GLY A 136 22.35 -0.17 34.56
CA GLY A 136 23.35 -0.37 33.51
C GLY A 136 22.99 -1.53 32.58
N VAL A 137 22.47 -2.63 33.11
CA VAL A 137 22.01 -3.77 32.30
C VAL A 137 20.87 -3.35 31.38
N VAL A 138 19.90 -2.60 31.89
CA VAL A 138 18.80 -2.06 31.08
C VAL A 138 19.35 -1.11 30.01
N LEU A 139 20.20 -0.16 30.38
CA LEU A 139 20.72 0.84 29.45
C LEU A 139 21.52 0.22 28.29
N HIS A 140 22.35 -0.80 28.56
CA HIS A 140 23.17 -1.44 27.53
C HIS A 140 22.45 -2.58 26.78
N SER A 141 21.29 -3.05 27.25
CA SER A 141 20.48 -4.05 26.55
C SER A 141 19.51 -3.45 25.52
N VAL A 142 19.09 -2.20 25.70
CA VAL A 142 18.15 -1.55 24.77
C VAL A 142 18.71 -1.45 23.34
N PRO A 143 19.95 -0.98 23.10
CA PRO A 143 20.48 -0.84 21.74
C PRO A 143 20.52 -2.14 20.92
N PRO A 144 21.06 -3.27 21.41
CA PRO A 144 21.10 -4.51 20.62
C PRO A 144 19.71 -5.07 20.33
N LEU A 145 18.77 -4.95 21.28
CA LEU A 145 17.38 -5.37 21.08
C LEU A 145 16.65 -4.50 20.04
N VAL A 146 16.86 -3.18 20.07
CA VAL A 146 16.28 -2.26 19.10
C VAL A 146 16.85 -2.48 17.71
N VAL A 147 18.17 -2.66 17.57
CA VAL A 147 18.81 -2.97 16.27
C VAL A 147 18.26 -4.26 15.70
N PHE A 148 18.17 -5.30 16.53
CA PHE A 148 17.63 -6.59 16.12
C PHE A 148 16.16 -6.48 15.67
N ALA A 149 15.32 -5.82 16.48
CA ALA A 149 13.92 -5.61 16.15
C ALA A 149 13.74 -4.73 14.89
N ALA A 150 14.55 -3.68 14.73
CA ALA A 150 14.54 -2.83 13.55
C ALA A 150 14.96 -3.60 12.29
N ALA A 151 15.98 -4.46 12.40
CA ALA A 151 16.43 -5.29 11.30
C ALA A 151 15.40 -6.35 10.87
N GLU A 152 14.60 -6.88 11.80
CA GLU A 152 13.47 -7.75 11.45
C GLU A 152 12.28 -6.96 10.88
N ALA A 153 11.97 -5.81 11.48
CA ALA A 153 10.80 -5.01 11.11
C ALA A 153 10.97 -4.26 9.78
N ILE A 154 12.20 -3.97 9.34
CA ILE A 154 12.46 -3.14 8.15
C ILE A 154 11.81 -3.72 6.89
N THR A 155 11.72 -5.03 6.76
CA THR A 155 11.13 -5.69 5.60
C THR A 155 9.61 -5.67 5.65
N GLU A 156 9.03 -5.99 6.81
CA GLU A 156 7.58 -5.92 6.99
C GLU A 156 7.05 -4.48 6.85
N VAL A 157 7.75 -3.50 7.43
CA VAL A 157 7.40 -2.08 7.31
C VAL A 157 7.54 -1.62 5.86
N ARG A 158 8.59 -2.02 5.14
CA ARG A 158 8.73 -1.68 3.71
C ARG A 158 7.61 -2.26 2.86
N ASP A 159 7.23 -3.51 3.11
CA ASP A 159 6.20 -4.19 2.33
C ASP A 159 4.82 -3.57 2.63
N LYS A 160 4.49 -3.32 3.91
CA LYS A 160 3.28 -2.61 4.31
C LYS A 160 3.22 -1.15 3.84
N LEU A 161 4.34 -0.44 3.81
CA LEU A 161 4.38 0.92 3.26
C LEU A 161 4.16 0.91 1.74
N THR A 162 4.67 -0.11 1.05
CA THR A 162 4.44 -0.29 -0.40
C THR A 162 2.97 -0.62 -0.68
N GLU A 163 2.34 -1.43 0.17
CA GLU A 163 0.91 -1.76 0.09
C GLU A 163 0.02 -0.57 0.46
N ALA A 164 0.29 0.12 1.57
CA ALA A 164 -0.45 1.32 1.96
C ALA A 164 -0.36 2.41 0.90
N ALA A 165 0.81 2.54 0.27
CA ALA A 165 1.03 3.42 -0.88
C ALA A 165 0.19 3.04 -2.11
N SER A 166 0.15 1.76 -2.47
CA SER A 166 -0.63 1.29 -3.61
C SER A 166 -2.14 1.43 -3.36
N VAL A 167 -2.60 1.16 -2.14
CA VAL A 167 -3.99 1.36 -1.71
C VAL A 167 -4.36 2.85 -1.74
N ALA A 168 -3.49 3.73 -1.22
CA ALA A 168 -3.72 5.17 -1.28
C ALA A 168 -3.82 5.67 -2.73
N PHE A 169 -2.99 5.14 -3.64
CA PHE A 169 -3.06 5.42 -5.07
C PHE A 169 -4.39 4.95 -5.69
N MET A 170 -4.78 3.69 -5.45
CA MET A 170 -6.03 3.13 -5.97
C MET A 170 -7.27 3.88 -5.47
N ASN A 171 -7.26 4.29 -4.20
CA ASN A 171 -8.34 5.09 -3.62
C ASN A 171 -8.40 6.49 -4.24
N ALA A 172 -7.25 7.14 -4.48
CA ALA A 172 -7.22 8.45 -5.14
C ALA A 172 -7.64 8.39 -6.61
N ALA A 173 -7.26 7.33 -7.34
CA ALA A 173 -7.71 7.10 -8.72
C ALA A 173 -9.22 6.83 -8.80
N SER A 174 -9.78 6.16 -7.79
CA SER A 174 -11.22 5.85 -7.70
C SER A 174 -12.07 7.01 -7.17
N ALA A 175 -11.47 7.94 -6.43
CA ALA A 175 -12.15 9.08 -5.81
C ALA A 175 -12.37 10.28 -6.74
N GLN A 176 -12.10 10.18 -8.06
CA GLN A 176 -12.50 11.21 -9.03
C GLN A 176 -14.03 11.41 -8.97
N PRO A 177 -14.53 12.54 -8.44
CA PRO A 177 -15.95 12.84 -8.50
C PRO A 177 -16.23 13.38 -9.90
N GLY A 178 -17.18 12.75 -10.60
CA GLY A 178 -17.76 13.33 -11.79
C GLY A 178 -18.24 14.76 -11.52
N SER A 179 -17.99 15.64 -12.49
CA SER A 179 -18.38 17.05 -12.54
C SER A 179 -19.74 17.35 -11.89
N VAL A 180 -19.74 18.07 -10.77
CA VAL A 180 -20.98 18.59 -10.15
C VAL A 180 -21.13 20.08 -10.45
N HIS A 181 -22.17 20.35 -11.26
CA HIS A 181 -22.97 21.58 -11.40
C HIS A 181 -22.30 22.87 -11.88
N GLU A 182 -22.44 23.10 -13.19
CA GLU A 182 -22.53 24.45 -13.77
C GLU A 182 -24.01 24.90 -13.78
N PRO A 183 -24.35 26.12 -13.33
CA PRO A 183 -25.74 26.56 -13.22
C PRO A 183 -26.36 26.87 -14.58
N ALA A 184 -27.62 26.49 -14.72
CA ALA A 184 -28.42 26.57 -15.94
C ALA A 184 -28.43 27.98 -16.58
N GLN A 185 -28.07 28.04 -17.86
CA GLN A 185 -28.49 29.10 -18.79
C GLN A 185 -29.27 28.49 -19.97
N PRO A 186 -30.20 29.25 -20.59
CA PRO A 186 -31.25 28.72 -21.43
C PRO A 186 -30.76 28.33 -22.84
N LEU A 187 -31.45 27.34 -23.42
CA LEU A 187 -31.18 26.65 -24.69
C LEU A 187 -30.78 27.57 -25.88
N PRO A 188 -29.91 27.08 -26.77
CA PRO A 188 -30.41 26.75 -28.12
C PRO A 188 -29.86 25.45 -28.75
N THR A 189 -30.81 24.71 -29.37
CA THR A 189 -30.74 23.73 -30.48
C THR A 189 -29.84 22.47 -30.42
N PRO A 190 -30.32 21.34 -30.98
CA PRO A 190 -29.77 20.01 -30.70
C PRO A 190 -28.52 19.71 -31.55
N ARG A 191 -27.35 19.71 -30.89
CA ARG A 191 -26.13 19.09 -31.43
C ARG A 191 -25.93 17.70 -30.81
N GLN A 192 -25.63 16.75 -31.69
CA GLN A 192 -25.59 15.30 -31.46
C GLN A 192 -24.73 14.89 -30.26
N ARG A 193 -25.27 14.02 -29.42
CA ARG A 193 -24.58 13.41 -28.27
C ARG A 193 -23.45 12.48 -28.75
N PRO A 194 -22.27 12.49 -28.10
CA PRO A 194 -21.27 11.45 -28.31
C PRO A 194 -21.81 10.11 -27.78
N LYS A 195 -21.53 9.01 -28.51
CA LYS A 195 -21.94 7.62 -28.20
C LYS A 195 -21.45 7.21 -26.79
N GLY A 196 -22.29 7.44 -25.80
CA GLY A 196 -22.11 6.98 -24.43
C GLY A 196 -22.27 5.46 -24.34
N ARG A 197 -21.57 4.87 -23.37
CA ARG A 197 -21.62 3.46 -22.99
C ARG A 197 -23.08 3.01 -22.85
N LYS A 198 -23.54 2.06 -23.70
CA LYS A 198 -24.91 1.50 -23.63
C LYS A 198 -25.17 0.98 -22.21
N SER A 199 -26.22 1.49 -21.57
CA SER A 199 -26.67 1.02 -20.26
C SER A 199 -27.38 -0.34 -20.40
N PHE A 200 -27.59 -1.03 -19.27
CA PHE A 200 -28.36 -2.28 -19.27
C PHE A 200 -29.78 -2.09 -19.83
N ALA A 201 -30.42 -0.95 -19.53
CA ALA A 201 -31.75 -0.63 -20.03
C ALA A 201 -31.75 -0.44 -21.56
N ASP A 202 -30.69 0.17 -22.12
CA ASP A 202 -30.56 0.33 -23.57
C ASP A 202 -30.44 -1.02 -24.28
N TYR A 203 -29.67 -1.94 -23.70
CA TYR A 203 -29.56 -3.30 -24.24
C TYR A 203 -30.87 -4.09 -24.12
N LEU A 204 -31.64 -3.88 -23.07
CA LEU A 204 -32.92 -4.55 -22.87
C LEU A 204 -33.99 -4.00 -23.85
N ALA A 205 -34.00 -2.68 -24.10
CA ALA A 205 -34.86 -2.06 -25.10
C ALA A 205 -34.52 -2.51 -26.53
N GLU A 206 -33.22 -2.62 -26.85
CA GLU A 206 -32.74 -3.13 -28.14
C GLU A 206 -33.12 -4.61 -28.35
N ALA A 207 -33.02 -5.44 -27.30
CA ALA A 207 -33.48 -6.82 -27.36
C ALA A 207 -35.01 -6.93 -27.52
N HIS A 208 -35.79 -6.07 -26.85
CA HIS A 208 -37.24 -6.01 -27.04
C HIS A 208 -37.64 -5.61 -28.46
N ALA A 209 -36.97 -4.60 -29.03
CA ALA A 209 -37.25 -4.12 -30.37
C ALA A 209 -36.94 -5.17 -31.46
N ALA A 210 -35.99 -6.06 -31.20
CA ALA A 210 -35.59 -7.12 -32.11
C ALA A 210 -36.40 -8.43 -31.93
N TRP A 211 -37.26 -8.52 -30.91
CA TRP A 211 -38.01 -9.73 -30.61
C TRP A 211 -39.29 -9.85 -31.45
N THR A 212 -39.54 -11.05 -31.99
CA THR A 212 -40.82 -11.43 -32.62
C THR A 212 -41.36 -12.70 -31.96
N PRO A 213 -42.69 -12.95 -32.00
CA PRO A 213 -43.32 -14.09 -31.32
C PRO A 213 -42.72 -15.46 -31.66
N ASP A 214 -42.14 -15.61 -32.85
CA ASP A 214 -41.56 -16.86 -33.34
C ASP A 214 -40.12 -17.11 -32.84
N VAL A 215 -39.55 -16.19 -32.04
CA VAL A 215 -38.15 -16.23 -31.61
C VAL A 215 -38.03 -16.69 -30.15
N THR A 216 -37.37 -17.83 -29.97
CA THR A 216 -36.97 -18.32 -28.64
C THR A 216 -35.84 -17.46 -28.07
N VAL A 217 -36.12 -16.74 -26.99
CA VAL A 217 -35.13 -15.91 -26.30
C VAL A 217 -34.07 -16.78 -25.62
N THR A 218 -32.83 -16.71 -26.13
CA THR A 218 -31.65 -17.37 -25.54
C THR A 218 -30.51 -16.37 -25.31
N PRO A 219 -29.56 -16.63 -24.40
CA PRO A 219 -28.38 -15.77 -24.21
C PRO A 219 -27.52 -15.61 -25.48
N ALA A 220 -27.57 -16.60 -26.39
CA ALA A 220 -26.90 -16.54 -27.69
C ALA A 220 -27.62 -15.56 -28.63
N TRP A 221 -28.95 -15.65 -28.71
CA TRP A 221 -29.78 -14.73 -29.49
C TRP A 221 -29.65 -13.29 -28.98
N VAL A 222 -29.75 -13.06 -27.66
CA VAL A 222 -29.60 -11.70 -27.08
C VAL A 222 -28.28 -11.08 -27.47
N ARG A 223 -27.18 -11.85 -27.42
CA ARG A 223 -25.86 -11.36 -27.82
C ARG A 223 -25.77 -11.05 -29.31
N GLN A 224 -26.44 -11.82 -30.17
CA GLN A 224 -26.48 -11.58 -31.60
C GLN A 224 -27.17 -10.25 -31.94
N VAL A 225 -28.28 -9.93 -31.26
CA VAL A 225 -29.08 -8.73 -31.57
C VAL A 225 -28.56 -7.46 -30.88
N THR A 226 -27.89 -7.58 -29.73
CA THR A 226 -27.43 -6.42 -28.94
C THR A 226 -25.91 -6.19 -28.98
N GLY A 227 -25.12 -7.20 -29.34
CA GLY A 227 -23.65 -7.16 -29.27
C GLY A 227 -23.08 -7.12 -27.84
N CYS A 228 -23.87 -7.44 -26.81
CA CYS A 228 -23.42 -7.39 -25.41
C CYS A 228 -22.45 -8.54 -25.03
N SER A 229 -21.76 -8.40 -23.89
CA SER A 229 -20.82 -9.42 -23.40
C SER A 229 -21.52 -10.69 -22.91
N ARG A 230 -20.80 -11.82 -22.85
CA ARG A 230 -21.34 -13.14 -22.42
C ARG A 230 -22.03 -13.11 -21.05
N GLY A 231 -21.50 -12.34 -20.10
CA GLY A 231 -22.09 -12.21 -18.76
C GLY A 231 -23.32 -11.29 -18.71
N LEU A 232 -23.46 -10.37 -19.67
CA LEU A 232 -24.63 -9.48 -19.76
C LEU A 232 -25.78 -10.15 -20.51
N SER A 233 -25.49 -10.97 -21.52
CA SER A 233 -26.51 -11.63 -22.33
C SER A 233 -27.32 -12.67 -21.54
N SER A 234 -26.73 -13.34 -20.56
CA SER A 234 -27.45 -14.23 -19.65
C SER A 234 -28.41 -13.46 -18.74
N ARG A 235 -27.98 -12.32 -18.20
CA ARG A 235 -28.81 -11.45 -17.35
C ARG A 235 -29.95 -10.78 -18.12
N LEU A 236 -29.69 -10.37 -19.35
CA LEU A 236 -30.70 -9.80 -20.24
C LEU A 236 -31.75 -10.85 -20.65
N ALA A 237 -31.32 -12.07 -21.01
CA ALA A 237 -32.25 -13.16 -21.33
C ALA A 237 -33.14 -13.49 -20.12
N ALA A 238 -32.55 -13.59 -18.91
CA ALA A 238 -33.31 -13.85 -17.68
C ALA A 238 -34.29 -12.72 -17.33
N ALA A 239 -33.99 -11.48 -17.68
CA ALA A 239 -34.90 -10.34 -17.47
C ALA A 239 -36.00 -10.25 -18.54
N LEU A 240 -35.72 -10.68 -19.77
CA LEU A 240 -36.64 -10.56 -20.91
C LEU A 240 -37.73 -11.65 -20.91
N ILE A 241 -37.39 -12.88 -20.51
CA ILE A 241 -38.33 -14.03 -20.53
C ILE A 241 -39.59 -13.79 -19.68
N PRO A 242 -39.50 -13.32 -18.41
CA PRO A 242 -40.68 -13.08 -17.58
C PRO A 242 -41.59 -11.97 -18.12
N GLU A 243 -41.02 -10.95 -18.76
CA GLU A 243 -41.76 -9.82 -19.32
C GLU A 243 -42.55 -10.22 -20.57
N LEU A 244 -41.97 -11.07 -21.42
CA LEU A 244 -42.66 -11.61 -22.58
C LEU A 244 -43.77 -12.58 -22.17
N ASN A 245 -43.51 -13.45 -21.18
CA ASN A 245 -44.53 -14.38 -20.67
C ASN A 245 -45.75 -13.62 -20.11
N ARG A 246 -45.55 -12.49 -19.42
CA ARG A 246 -46.65 -11.65 -18.90
C ARG A 246 -47.46 -10.97 -20.01
N ARG A 247 -46.87 -10.70 -21.19
CA ARG A 247 -47.57 -10.14 -22.35
C ARG A 247 -48.30 -11.20 -23.18
N SER A 248 -47.92 -12.47 -23.02
CA SER A 248 -48.53 -13.59 -23.71
C SER A 248 -49.75 -14.17 -23.00
N GLU A 249 -50.05 -13.73 -21.77
CA GLU A 249 -51.33 -14.04 -21.10
C GLU A 249 -52.43 -13.11 -21.64
N PRO A 250 -53.41 -13.63 -22.41
CA PRO A 250 -54.58 -12.84 -22.77
C PRO A 250 -55.40 -12.59 -21.51
N GLY A 251 -55.76 -11.32 -21.27
CA GLY A 251 -56.63 -10.94 -20.17
C GLY A 251 -57.96 -11.70 -20.23
N GLU A 252 -58.18 -12.54 -19.21
CA GLU A 252 -59.49 -13.05 -18.84
C GLU A 252 -60.43 -11.85 -18.66
N GLY A 253 -61.54 -11.86 -19.42
CA GLY A 253 -62.40 -10.71 -19.64
C GLY A 253 -63.12 -10.19 -18.39
N ASP A 254 -63.24 -8.87 -18.31
CA ASP A 254 -64.28 -8.20 -17.53
C ASP A 254 -65.62 -8.40 -18.25
N ASN A 255 -66.52 -9.12 -17.58
CA ASN A 255 -67.95 -9.18 -17.83
C ASN A 255 -68.67 -8.64 -16.60
#